data_AF-A0A6B1GXE0-F1
#
_entry.id   AF-A0A6B1GXE0-F1
#
_cell.length_a   1.000
_cell.length_b   1.000
_cell.length_c   1.000
_cell.angle_alpha   90.00
_cell.angle_beta   90.00
_cell.angle_gamma   90.00
#
_symmetry.space_group_name_H-M   'P 1'
#
loop_
_entity.id
_entity.type
_entity.pdbx_description
1 polymer ?
#
loop_
_entity_poly.entity_id
_entity_poly.type
_entity_poly.pdbx_seq_one_letter_code
_entity_poly.pdbx_strand_id
1 'polypeptide(L)'
;MARVILRPLVDRFFLPFHYFQTRMTTTTRIGIQGFGLLGRSLFRLSLDRPEIEIGAVAETADPEMLRYLLQFSTLPWRYDGDVALDDGSLSVNGVSAPVVRAGGAGEAPWADLGVTTVVDFRDTQPTRSELEGHLAAGAERVVLCAPPGGQLDRTVVMGLNEDRIEASDRIVSAGSFTAHCAGPLLRILDGAFGVEQAFISSVRAYGAGSRLADVPAPEPRKGRA
;
A
#
# COMPACT_ATOMS: atom_id res chain seq x y z
N MET A 1 -17.77 -20.09 -35.62
CA MET A 1 -19.08 -19.67 -35.10
C MET A 1 -19.17 -19.80 -33.58
N ALA A 2 -18.16 -19.30 -32.84
CA ALA A 2 -18.13 -19.31 -31.36
C ALA A 2 -17.15 -18.22 -30.82
N ARG A 3 -17.16 -17.03 -31.43
CA ARG A 3 -16.25 -15.93 -31.05
C ARG A 3 -16.91 -14.56 -30.90
N VAL A 4 -18.24 -14.49 -31.00
CA VAL A 4 -18.98 -13.21 -31.03
C VAL A 4 -20.03 -13.09 -29.91
N ILE A 5 -20.27 -14.13 -29.11
CA ILE A 5 -21.35 -14.13 -28.10
C ILE A 5 -20.87 -13.77 -26.68
N LEU A 6 -19.56 -13.74 -26.40
CA LEU A 6 -19.06 -13.45 -25.05
C LEU A 6 -18.81 -11.97 -24.76
N ARG A 7 -18.74 -11.10 -25.78
CA ARG A 7 -18.48 -9.67 -25.57
C ARG A 7 -19.64 -8.93 -24.85
N PRO A 8 -20.93 -9.18 -25.16
CA PRO A 8 -22.02 -8.46 -24.51
C PRO A 8 -22.31 -8.90 -23.06
N LEU A 9 -21.75 -10.03 -22.61
CA LEU A 9 -21.96 -10.59 -21.27
C LEU A 9 -20.93 -10.07 -20.26
N VAL A 10 -19.72 -9.74 -20.72
CA VAL A 10 -18.69 -9.11 -19.88
C VAL A 10 -19.05 -7.64 -19.60
N ASP A 11 -19.60 -6.92 -20.59
CA ASP A 11 -19.99 -5.51 -20.44
C ASP A 11 -21.27 -5.29 -19.62
N ARG A 12 -22.08 -6.34 -19.37
CA ARG A 12 -23.30 -6.26 -18.54
C ARG A 12 -23.08 -6.63 -17.07
N PHE A 13 -22.00 -7.34 -16.74
CA PHE A 13 -21.64 -7.70 -15.37
C PHE A 13 -20.49 -6.85 -14.80
N PHE A 14 -19.66 -6.26 -15.65
CA PHE A 14 -18.81 -5.15 -15.25
C PHE A 14 -19.65 -3.87 -15.32
N LEU A 15 -20.35 -3.60 -14.22
CA LEU A 15 -20.78 -2.25 -13.90
C LEU A 15 -19.62 -1.28 -14.23
N PRO A 16 -19.89 -0.15 -14.86
CA PRO A 16 -18.85 0.83 -15.11
C PRO A 16 -18.28 1.19 -13.72
N PHE A 17 -17.00 0.87 -13.50
CA PHE A 17 -16.19 1.32 -12.37
C PHE A 17 -16.08 2.85 -12.46
N HIS A 18 -17.18 3.56 -12.24
CA HIS A 18 -17.27 5.01 -12.12
C HIS A 18 -17.06 5.46 -10.67
N TYR A 19 -16.41 4.63 -9.84
CA TYR A 19 -16.21 4.90 -8.41
C TYR A 19 -15.06 5.88 -8.10
N PHE A 20 -14.42 6.46 -9.11
CA PHE A 20 -13.33 7.43 -8.94
C PHE A 20 -13.55 8.72 -9.75
N GLN A 21 -14.72 9.33 -9.59
CA GLN A 21 -14.94 10.71 -10.05
C GLN A 21 -15.33 11.65 -8.92
N THR A 22 -14.62 11.57 -7.80
CA THR A 22 -14.44 12.75 -6.96
C THR A 22 -13.16 13.42 -7.44
N ARG A 23 -13.29 14.54 -8.17
CA ARG A 23 -12.13 15.40 -8.42
C ARG A 23 -11.65 15.90 -7.05
N MET A 24 -10.62 15.28 -6.49
CA MET A 24 -9.91 15.84 -5.36
C MET A 24 -9.28 17.14 -5.86
N THR A 25 -9.78 18.28 -5.41
CA THR A 25 -9.26 19.60 -5.79
C THR A 25 -7.94 19.95 -5.11
N THR A 26 -7.47 19.09 -4.21
CA THR A 26 -6.24 19.23 -3.43
C THR A 26 -5.34 18.02 -3.65
N THR A 27 -4.14 18.27 -4.14
CA THR A 27 -3.06 17.28 -4.23
C THR A 27 -2.63 16.85 -2.82
N THR A 28 -2.55 15.54 -2.59
CA THR A 28 -2.06 14.99 -1.33
C THR A 28 -0.59 14.64 -1.46
N ARG A 29 0.25 15.27 -0.63
CA ARG A 29 1.69 14.99 -0.59
C ARG A 29 1.99 13.83 0.36
N ILE A 30 2.42 12.72 -0.22
CA ILE A 30 2.61 11.43 0.44
C ILE A 30 4.09 11.14 0.73
N GLY A 31 4.40 10.77 1.96
CA GLY A 31 5.67 10.11 2.32
C GLY A 31 5.50 8.60 2.27
N ILE A 32 6.42 7.90 1.61
CA ILE A 32 6.44 6.44 1.55
C ILE A 32 7.42 5.93 2.61
N GLN A 33 6.93 5.23 3.64
CA GLN A 33 7.80 4.53 4.61
C GLN A 33 7.94 3.07 4.19
N GLY A 34 9.16 2.66 3.81
CA GLY A 34 9.47 1.34 3.29
C GLY A 34 9.25 1.24 1.77
N PHE A 35 10.33 0.98 1.03
CA PHE A 35 10.36 0.97 -0.45
C PHE A 35 10.44 -0.44 -1.05
N GLY A 36 9.72 -1.36 -0.43
CA GLY A 36 9.49 -2.73 -0.91
C GLY A 36 8.57 -2.78 -2.14
N LEU A 37 7.99 -3.96 -2.40
CA LEU A 37 7.11 -4.16 -3.56
C LEU A 37 5.94 -3.17 -3.58
N LEU A 38 5.27 -2.97 -2.43
CA LEU A 38 4.11 -2.08 -2.32
C LEU A 38 4.49 -0.60 -2.42
N GLY A 39 5.56 -0.16 -1.75
CA GLY A 39 6.07 1.21 -1.86
C GLY A 39 6.46 1.58 -3.29
N ARG A 40 7.16 0.69 -4.02
CA ARG A 40 7.48 0.91 -5.44
C ARG A 40 6.24 0.89 -6.34
N SER A 41 5.24 0.09 -5.98
CA SER A 41 3.95 0.09 -6.69
C SER A 41 3.21 1.41 -6.50
N LEU A 42 3.17 1.95 -5.28
CA LEU A 42 2.58 3.26 -5.01
C LEU A 42 3.31 4.37 -5.75
N PHE A 43 4.64 4.36 -5.76
CA PHE A 43 5.43 5.33 -6.51
C PHE A 43 5.07 5.31 -8.00
N ARG A 44 5.02 4.12 -8.62
CA ARG A 44 4.65 3.99 -10.04
C ARG A 44 3.20 4.43 -10.30
N LEU A 45 2.28 4.09 -9.40
CA LEU A 45 0.88 4.54 -9.51
C LEU A 45 0.76 6.06 -9.46
N SER A 46 1.61 6.74 -8.68
CA SER A 46 1.58 8.21 -8.58
C SER A 46 1.93 8.92 -9.90
N LEU A 47 2.70 8.27 -10.80
CA LEU A 47 3.11 8.86 -12.06
C LEU A 47 1.93 9.25 -12.97
N ASP A 48 0.82 8.51 -12.85
CA ASP A 48 -0.40 8.72 -13.63
C ASP A 48 -1.54 9.32 -12.79
N ARG A 49 -1.26 9.79 -11.56
CA ARG A 49 -2.26 10.27 -10.59
C ARG A 49 -1.88 11.65 -10.06
N PRO A 50 -2.27 12.75 -10.74
CA PRO A 50 -1.90 14.11 -10.35
C PRO A 50 -2.43 14.53 -8.96
N GLU A 51 -3.41 13.82 -8.42
CA GLU A 51 -3.89 14.00 -7.06
C GLU A 51 -2.95 13.44 -5.98
N ILE A 52 -1.94 12.64 -6.36
CA ILE A 52 -0.92 12.08 -5.47
C ILE A 52 0.45 12.66 -5.86
N GLU A 53 1.10 13.29 -4.90
CA GLU A 53 2.48 13.74 -5.04
C GLU A 53 3.37 12.97 -4.06
N ILE A 54 4.44 12.35 -4.53
CA ILE A 54 5.39 11.69 -3.63
C ILE A 54 6.36 12.73 -3.07
N GLY A 55 6.19 13.06 -1.80
CA GLY A 55 7.02 14.05 -1.11
C GLY A 55 8.40 13.53 -0.70
N ALA A 56 8.49 12.25 -0.32
CA ALA A 56 9.74 11.58 0.04
C ALA A 56 9.57 10.05 0.13
N VAL A 57 10.69 9.34 0.02
CA VAL A 57 10.80 7.89 0.27
C VAL A 57 11.73 7.66 1.45
N ALA A 58 11.24 7.09 2.54
CA ALA A 58 12.05 6.71 3.71
C ALA A 58 12.40 5.22 3.64
N GLU A 59 13.69 4.91 3.55
CA GLU A 59 14.20 3.54 3.44
C GLU A 59 15.65 3.43 3.93
N THR A 60 16.02 2.28 4.50
CA THR A 60 17.34 2.01 5.07
C THR A 60 18.36 1.51 4.05
N ALA A 61 17.88 0.96 2.93
CA ALA A 61 18.71 0.42 1.85
C ALA A 61 19.37 1.52 1.01
N ASP A 62 20.38 1.11 0.23
CA ASP A 62 21.13 2.00 -0.66
C ASP A 62 20.21 2.62 -1.74
N PRO A 63 20.19 3.95 -1.91
CA PRO A 63 19.39 4.61 -2.95
C PRO A 63 19.61 4.09 -4.37
N GLU A 64 20.83 3.67 -4.73
CA GLU A 64 21.10 3.07 -6.05
C GLU A 64 20.38 1.72 -6.21
N MET A 65 20.29 0.95 -5.13
CA MET A 65 19.50 -0.28 -5.13
C MET A 65 18.00 0.02 -5.23
N LEU A 66 17.52 1.10 -4.61
CA LEU A 66 16.11 1.51 -4.75
C LEU A 66 15.78 1.90 -6.19
N ARG A 67 16.65 2.70 -6.82
CA ARG A 67 16.56 3.06 -8.25
C ARG A 67 16.55 1.83 -9.13
N TYR A 68 17.48 0.89 -8.91
CA TYR A 68 17.54 -0.36 -9.66
C TYR A 68 16.25 -1.19 -9.52
N LEU A 69 15.75 -1.37 -8.30
CA LEU A 69 14.52 -2.15 -8.03
C LEU A 69 13.24 -1.45 -8.49
N LEU A 70 13.28 -0.13 -8.66
CA LEU A 70 12.20 0.65 -9.27
C LEU A 70 12.22 0.54 -10.81
N GLN A 71 13.39 0.40 -11.44
CA GLN A 71 13.51 0.11 -12.87
C GLN A 71 13.12 -1.34 -13.19
N PHE A 72 13.65 -2.30 -12.41
CA PHE A 72 13.56 -3.73 -12.71
C PHE A 72 12.70 -4.47 -11.69
N SER A 73 11.61 -5.06 -12.16
CA SER A 73 10.71 -5.93 -11.38
C SER A 73 10.56 -7.28 -12.07
N THR A 74 10.72 -8.37 -11.32
CA THR A 74 10.45 -9.73 -11.79
C THR A 74 8.96 -10.00 -11.96
N LEU A 75 8.12 -9.42 -11.09
CA LEU A 75 6.67 -9.48 -11.22
C LEU A 75 6.21 -8.60 -12.39
N PRO A 76 5.09 -8.93 -13.07
CA PRO A 76 4.61 -8.28 -14.30
C PRO A 76 4.14 -6.86 -14.04
N TRP A 77 5.11 -5.97 -13.82
CA TRP A 77 5.00 -4.56 -13.52
C TRP A 77 6.34 -3.90 -13.86
N ARG A 78 7.03 -4.35 -14.92
CA ARG A 78 8.23 -3.64 -15.38
C ARG A 78 7.79 -2.24 -15.80
N TYR A 79 8.52 -1.25 -15.33
CA TYR A 79 8.35 0.11 -15.81
C TYR A 79 9.30 0.32 -16.98
N ASP A 80 8.74 0.71 -18.12
CA ASP A 80 9.49 0.85 -19.38
C ASP A 80 10.12 2.24 -19.55
N GLY A 81 9.83 3.19 -18.66
CA GLY A 81 10.51 4.48 -18.64
C GLY A 81 11.83 4.44 -17.86
N ASP A 82 12.60 5.52 -17.95
CA ASP A 82 13.90 5.64 -17.29
C ASP A 82 13.74 6.09 -15.83
N VAL A 83 14.40 5.37 -14.94
CA VAL A 83 14.51 5.72 -13.52
C VAL A 83 15.92 6.22 -13.23
N ALA A 84 16.04 7.48 -12.84
CA ALA A 84 17.29 8.11 -12.46
C ALA A 84 17.36 8.37 -10.94
N LEU A 85 18.58 8.58 -10.46
CA LEU A 85 18.89 8.99 -9.10
C LEU A 85 19.79 10.22 -9.20
N ASP A 86 19.26 11.38 -8.85
CA ASP A 86 19.94 12.67 -8.95
C ASP A 86 19.91 13.35 -7.58
N ASP A 87 21.08 13.69 -7.04
CA ASP A 87 21.23 14.38 -5.75
C ASP A 87 20.41 13.74 -4.61
N GLY A 88 20.47 12.40 -4.52
CA GLY A 88 19.73 11.64 -3.50
C GLY A 88 18.21 11.52 -3.75
N SER A 89 17.71 11.95 -4.91
CA SER A 89 16.29 11.89 -5.27
C SER A 89 16.05 10.91 -6.41
N LEU A 90 15.02 10.07 -6.27
CA LEU A 90 14.55 9.21 -7.37
C LEU A 90 13.74 10.06 -8.35
N SER A 91 14.05 9.96 -9.63
CA SER A 91 13.39 10.73 -10.69
C SER A 91 12.83 9.81 -11.78
N VAL A 92 11.54 9.99 -12.12
CA VAL A 92 10.83 9.23 -13.15
C VAL A 92 9.78 10.13 -13.82
N ASN A 93 9.82 10.29 -15.15
CA ASN A 93 8.85 11.10 -15.91
C ASN A 93 8.59 12.51 -15.34
N GLY A 94 9.61 13.17 -14.80
CA GLY A 94 9.49 14.49 -14.19
C GLY A 94 8.94 14.50 -12.76
N VAL A 95 8.51 13.35 -12.21
CA VAL A 95 8.27 13.17 -10.78
C VAL A 95 9.61 12.94 -10.09
N SER A 96 9.90 13.72 -9.05
CA SER A 96 11.11 13.58 -8.25
C SER A 96 10.75 13.44 -6.78
N ALA A 97 11.35 12.47 -6.10
CA ALA A 97 11.17 12.28 -4.66
C ALA A 97 12.52 12.06 -3.96
N PRO A 98 12.87 12.85 -2.94
CA PRO A 98 14.06 12.63 -2.14
C PRO A 98 13.99 11.29 -1.39
N VAL A 99 15.12 10.60 -1.35
CA VAL A 99 15.30 9.39 -0.54
C VAL A 99 15.92 9.77 0.80
N VAL A 100 15.24 9.41 1.88
CA VAL A 100 15.69 9.65 3.25
C VAL A 100 16.05 8.33 3.89
N ARG A 101 17.21 8.28 4.54
CA ARG A 101 17.66 7.08 5.24
C ARG A 101 16.99 6.97 6.61
N ALA A 102 15.86 6.26 6.67
CA ALA A 102 15.06 6.08 7.87
C ALA A 102 14.33 4.72 7.84
N GLY A 103 14.32 4.00 8.96
CA GLY A 103 13.67 2.70 9.11
C GLY A 103 12.52 2.71 10.13
N GLY A 104 12.60 3.58 11.13
CA GLY A 104 11.60 3.75 12.16
C GLY A 104 10.54 4.82 11.85
N ALA A 105 9.42 4.74 12.55
CA ALA A 105 8.44 5.82 12.55
C ALA A 105 9.01 7.03 13.30
N GLY A 106 8.91 8.20 12.67
CA GLY A 106 9.43 9.46 13.23
C GLY A 106 10.92 9.74 12.96
N GLU A 107 11.64 8.85 12.29
CA GLU A 107 13.04 9.09 11.91
C GLU A 107 13.18 10.03 10.71
N ALA A 108 12.23 9.99 9.77
CA ALA A 108 12.20 10.89 8.63
C ALA A 108 11.54 12.23 8.99
N PRO A 109 12.13 13.38 8.58
CA PRO A 109 11.63 14.72 8.93
C PRO A 109 10.47 15.13 8.03
N TRP A 110 9.28 14.57 8.25
CA TRP A 110 8.12 14.77 7.36
C TRP A 110 7.69 16.23 7.21
N ALA A 111 7.73 17.02 8.30
CA ALA A 111 7.45 18.45 8.26
C ALA A 111 8.35 19.19 7.25
N ASP A 112 9.65 18.96 7.32
CA ASP A 112 10.64 19.65 6.48
C ASP A 112 10.50 19.26 5.00
N LEU A 113 9.97 18.06 4.74
CA LEU A 113 9.70 17.52 3.40
C LEU A 113 8.30 17.86 2.88
N GLY A 114 7.51 18.59 3.67
CA GLY A 114 6.12 18.95 3.38
C GLY A 114 5.15 17.77 3.33
N VAL A 115 5.54 16.60 3.83
CA VAL A 115 4.72 15.39 3.80
C VAL A 115 3.55 15.54 4.77
N THR A 116 2.33 15.46 4.25
CA THR A 116 1.10 15.56 5.07
C THR A 116 0.54 14.20 5.41
N THR A 117 0.72 13.21 4.54
CA THR A 117 0.25 11.83 4.77
C THR A 117 1.39 10.84 4.60
N VAL A 118 1.60 9.99 5.59
CA VAL A 118 2.55 8.87 5.46
C VAL A 118 1.80 7.60 5.12
N VAL A 119 2.29 6.85 4.12
CA VAL A 119 1.86 5.48 3.86
C VAL A 119 2.97 4.54 4.32
N ASP A 120 2.68 3.75 5.35
CA ASP A 120 3.64 2.86 6.01
C ASP A 120 3.50 1.43 5.49
N PHE A 121 4.53 0.98 4.77
CA PHE A 121 4.64 -0.35 4.16
C PHE A 121 5.65 -1.25 4.89
N ARG A 122 6.10 -0.90 6.09
CA ARG A 122 7.00 -1.76 6.85
C ARG A 122 6.32 -3.11 7.13
N ASP A 123 7.08 -4.18 6.93
CA ASP A 123 6.62 -5.57 7.14
C ASP A 123 6.66 -5.94 8.64
N THR A 124 6.09 -5.07 9.46
CA THR A 124 5.94 -5.23 10.91
C THR A 124 4.47 -5.04 11.30
N GLN A 125 4.13 -5.36 12.55
CA GLN A 125 2.82 -5.06 13.11
C GLN A 125 2.97 -3.91 14.12
N PRO A 126 3.23 -2.67 13.65
CA PRO A 126 3.51 -1.57 14.55
C PRO A 126 2.28 -1.26 15.41
N THR A 127 2.55 -0.88 16.64
CA THR A 127 1.55 -0.35 17.57
C THR A 127 1.20 1.09 17.22
N ARG A 128 0.09 1.60 17.78
CA ARG A 128 -0.25 3.02 17.68
C ARG A 128 0.90 3.92 18.12
N SER A 129 1.51 3.62 19.27
CA SER A 129 2.56 4.44 19.86
C SER A 129 3.78 4.56 18.94
N GLU A 130 4.13 3.49 18.22
CA GLU A 130 5.18 3.57 17.20
C GLU A 130 4.75 4.46 16.04
N LEU A 131 3.54 4.29 15.51
CA LEU A 131 3.03 5.08 14.38
C LEU A 131 2.86 6.57 14.70
N GLU A 132 2.59 6.93 15.95
CA GLU A 132 2.57 8.32 16.43
C GLU A 132 3.90 9.04 16.18
N GLY A 133 5.01 8.32 16.04
CA GLY A 133 6.30 8.89 15.62
C GLY A 133 6.19 9.64 14.28
N HIS A 134 5.43 9.14 13.31
CA HIS A 134 5.20 9.86 12.05
C HIS A 134 4.45 11.19 12.27
N LEU A 135 3.46 11.19 13.17
CA LEU A 135 2.70 12.39 13.53
C LEU A 135 3.59 13.41 14.25
N ALA A 136 4.44 12.95 15.16
CA ALA A 136 5.41 13.77 15.87
C ALA A 136 6.44 14.40 14.93
N ALA A 137 6.81 13.69 13.85
CA ALA A 137 7.72 14.19 12.81
C ALA A 137 7.04 15.10 11.77
N GLY A 138 5.76 15.43 11.94
CA GLY A 138 5.06 16.46 11.16
C GLY A 138 3.99 15.97 10.19
N ALA A 139 3.81 14.66 10.04
CA ALA A 139 2.70 14.15 9.24
C ALA A 139 1.36 14.43 9.94
N GLU A 140 0.33 14.74 9.17
CA GLU A 140 -1.02 14.90 9.72
C GLU A 140 -1.73 13.57 9.89
N ARG A 141 -1.49 12.66 8.93
CA ARG A 141 -2.16 11.36 8.81
C ARG A 141 -1.17 10.24 8.49
N VAL A 142 -1.53 9.03 8.91
CA VAL A 142 -0.79 7.79 8.68
C VAL A 142 -1.74 6.72 8.18
N VAL A 143 -1.38 6.09 7.08
CA VAL A 143 -2.03 4.89 6.53
C VAL A 143 -1.08 3.72 6.66
N LEU A 144 -1.36 2.80 7.58
CA LEU A 144 -0.62 1.55 7.73
C LEU A 144 -1.14 0.52 6.72
N CYS A 145 -0.28 0.02 5.84
CA CYS A 145 -0.61 -1.01 4.86
C CYS A 145 -0.40 -2.45 5.38
N ALA A 146 -0.77 -2.69 6.64
CA ALA A 146 -0.70 -3.97 7.32
C ALA A 146 -1.71 -4.04 8.49
N PRO A 147 -2.01 -5.24 9.02
CA PRO A 147 -2.71 -5.37 10.29
C PRO A 147 -1.90 -4.75 11.43
N PRO A 148 -2.50 -3.87 12.26
CA PRO A 148 -1.79 -3.23 13.36
C PRO A 148 -1.52 -4.20 14.51
N GLY A 149 -0.49 -3.88 15.31
CA GLY A 149 -0.19 -4.59 16.57
C GLY A 149 -1.14 -4.23 17.73
N GLY A 150 -2.20 -3.48 17.47
CA GLY A 150 -3.16 -2.98 18.46
C GLY A 150 -4.27 -2.16 17.81
N GLN A 151 -5.06 -1.46 18.63
CA GLN A 151 -6.16 -0.65 18.13
C GLN A 151 -5.68 0.68 17.53
N LEU A 152 -6.04 0.91 16.26
CA LEU A 152 -5.91 2.19 15.56
C LEU A 152 -7.25 2.92 15.52
N ASP A 153 -7.35 4.06 14.81
CA ASP A 153 -8.62 4.79 14.73
C ASP A 153 -9.62 3.91 13.99
N ARG A 154 -9.21 3.39 12.83
CA ARG A 154 -9.98 2.42 12.04
C ARG A 154 -9.07 1.45 11.28
N THR A 155 -9.66 0.30 10.96
CA THR A 155 -9.19 -0.57 9.88
C THR A 155 -10.19 -0.47 8.75
N VAL A 156 -9.72 -0.02 7.59
CA VAL A 156 -10.53 0.24 6.41
C VAL A 156 -10.20 -0.77 5.31
N VAL A 157 -11.24 -1.39 4.79
CA VAL A 157 -11.21 -2.22 3.59
C VAL A 157 -12.10 -1.52 2.56
N MET A 158 -11.49 -1.09 1.46
CA MET A 158 -12.20 -0.38 0.40
C MET A 158 -13.30 -1.27 -0.20
N GLY A 159 -14.47 -0.69 -0.45
CA GLY A 159 -15.69 -1.39 -0.87
C GLY A 159 -16.46 -2.07 0.27
N LEU A 160 -16.02 -1.92 1.52
CA LEU A 160 -16.65 -2.56 2.69
C LEU A 160 -17.08 -1.55 3.75
N ASN A 161 -16.18 -0.67 4.17
CA ASN A 161 -16.39 0.23 5.31
C ASN A 161 -15.67 1.57 5.21
N GLU A 162 -15.28 1.99 4.00
CA GLU A 162 -14.64 3.29 3.73
C GLU A 162 -15.56 4.48 4.05
N ASP A 163 -16.87 4.26 4.02
CA ASP A 163 -17.90 5.23 4.43
C ASP A 163 -17.82 5.60 5.91
N ARG A 164 -17.10 4.79 6.71
CA ARG A 164 -16.89 5.03 8.14
C ARG A 164 -15.70 5.90 8.45
N ILE A 165 -14.89 6.31 7.46
CA ILE A 165 -13.76 7.20 7.70
C ILE A 165 -14.27 8.55 8.19
N GLU A 166 -13.70 9.05 9.28
CA GLU A 166 -14.02 10.35 9.85
C GLU A 166 -12.85 11.32 9.67
N ALA A 167 -13.15 12.61 9.57
CA ALA A 167 -12.12 13.65 9.42
C ALA A 167 -11.12 13.69 10.59
N SER A 168 -11.54 13.22 11.77
CA SER A 168 -10.73 13.09 12.99
C SER A 168 -9.79 11.89 12.98
N ASP A 169 -9.93 10.94 12.05
CA ASP A 169 -9.01 9.80 11.95
C ASP A 169 -7.63 10.30 11.51
N ARG A 170 -6.61 9.94 12.30
CA ARG A 170 -5.21 10.30 12.06
C ARG A 170 -4.36 9.10 11.70
N ILE A 171 -4.65 7.92 12.26
CA ILE A 171 -3.92 6.69 12.03
C ILE A 171 -4.91 5.60 11.69
N VAL A 172 -4.90 5.17 10.43
CA VAL A 172 -5.77 4.11 9.92
C VAL A 172 -4.95 2.95 9.38
N SER A 173 -5.47 1.73 9.47
CA SER A 173 -4.92 0.58 8.78
C SER A 173 -5.73 0.29 7.52
N ALA A 174 -5.06 0.01 6.42
CA ALA A 174 -5.66 -0.54 5.20
C ALA A 174 -5.92 -2.06 5.33
N GLY A 175 -5.82 -2.65 6.52
CA GLY A 175 -6.08 -4.06 6.76
C GLY A 175 -5.06 -5.01 6.14
N SER A 176 -5.53 -6.17 5.69
CA SER A 176 -4.70 -7.17 4.99
C SER A 176 -5.24 -7.45 3.60
N PHE A 177 -4.38 -7.91 2.69
CA PHE A 177 -4.80 -8.37 1.36
C PHE A 177 -5.89 -9.46 1.44
N THR A 178 -5.87 -10.35 2.44
CA THR A 178 -6.91 -11.38 2.60
C THR A 178 -8.25 -10.74 2.95
N ALA A 179 -8.26 -9.68 3.77
CA ALA A 179 -9.47 -8.92 4.06
C ALA A 179 -10.02 -8.21 2.82
N HIS A 180 -9.16 -7.62 1.99
CA HIS A 180 -9.55 -7.02 0.71
C HIS A 180 -10.10 -8.04 -0.30
N CYS A 181 -9.62 -9.28 -0.30
CA CYS A 181 -10.14 -10.33 -1.17
C CYS A 181 -11.47 -10.92 -0.65
N ALA A 182 -11.53 -11.29 0.62
CA ALA A 182 -12.67 -12.02 1.17
C ALA A 182 -13.81 -11.10 1.65
N GLY A 183 -13.49 -9.89 2.10
CA GLY A 183 -14.45 -8.94 2.68
C GLY A 183 -15.60 -8.58 1.75
N PRO A 184 -15.35 -8.13 0.50
CA PRO A 184 -16.41 -7.80 -0.44
C PRO A 184 -17.32 -9.00 -0.77
N LEU A 185 -16.74 -10.19 -0.93
CA LEU A 185 -17.51 -11.42 -1.17
C LEU A 185 -18.43 -11.73 0.02
N LEU A 186 -17.89 -11.66 1.24
CA LEU A 186 -18.66 -11.89 2.45
C LEU A 186 -19.78 -10.86 2.62
N ARG A 187 -19.53 -9.58 2.31
CA ARG A 187 -20.56 -8.52 2.35
C ARG A 187 -21.72 -8.82 1.40
N ILE A 188 -21.42 -9.27 0.18
CA ILE A 188 -22.45 -9.60 -0.81
C ILE A 188 -23.27 -10.79 -0.34
N LEU A 189 -22.61 -11.86 0.15
CA LEU A 189 -23.30 -13.06 0.63
C LEU A 189 -24.16 -12.78 1.86
N ASP A 190 -23.62 -12.01 2.81
CA ASP A 190 -24.35 -11.63 4.03
C ASP A 190 -25.56 -10.75 3.70
N GLY A 191 -25.39 -9.73 2.85
CA GLY A 191 -26.49 -8.86 2.44
C GLY A 191 -27.60 -9.57 1.65
N ALA A 192 -27.27 -10.62 0.88
CA ALA A 192 -28.23 -11.35 0.06
C ALA A 192 -28.90 -12.52 0.80
N PHE A 193 -28.17 -13.20 1.69
CA PHE A 193 -28.58 -14.49 2.25
C PHE A 193 -28.55 -14.55 3.78
N GLY A 194 -27.88 -13.62 4.46
CA GLY A 194 -27.60 -13.67 5.90
C GLY A 194 -26.58 -14.75 6.22
N VAL A 195 -25.33 -14.38 6.48
CA VAL A 195 -24.27 -15.36 6.78
C VAL A 195 -24.17 -15.55 8.29
N GLU A 196 -24.54 -16.73 8.78
CA GLU A 196 -24.38 -17.08 10.19
C GLU A 196 -22.93 -17.46 10.55
N GLN A 197 -22.25 -18.19 9.66
CA GLN A 197 -20.89 -18.67 9.86
C GLN A 197 -20.12 -18.72 8.54
N ALA A 198 -18.83 -18.40 8.59
CA ALA A 198 -17.93 -18.50 7.46
C ALA A 198 -16.57 -19.09 7.87
N PHE A 199 -16.03 -19.97 7.03
CA PHE A 199 -14.66 -20.45 7.15
C PHE A 199 -13.88 -20.04 5.90
N ILE A 200 -12.76 -19.35 6.09
CA ILE A 200 -11.93 -18.81 5.00
C ILE A 200 -10.59 -19.52 5.01
N SER A 201 -10.25 -20.15 3.89
CA SER A 201 -8.90 -20.64 3.61
C SER A 201 -8.33 -19.84 2.44
N SER A 202 -7.09 -19.39 2.58
CA SER A 202 -6.40 -18.61 1.55
C SER A 202 -5.12 -19.33 1.14
N VAL A 203 -5.01 -19.63 -0.16
CA VAL A 203 -3.75 -20.07 -0.77
C VAL A 203 -3.01 -18.81 -1.22
N ARG A 204 -1.81 -18.60 -0.68
CA ARG A 204 -1.06 -17.35 -0.85
C ARG A 204 0.31 -17.59 -1.47
N ALA A 205 0.76 -16.63 -2.27
CA ALA A 205 2.15 -16.56 -2.67
C ALA A 205 3.04 -16.34 -1.43
N TYR A 206 4.29 -16.82 -1.50
CA TYR A 206 5.30 -16.47 -0.51
C TYR A 206 5.67 -14.98 -0.62
N GLY A 207 6.15 -14.40 0.48
CA GLY A 207 6.46 -12.97 0.57
C GLY A 207 7.82 -12.72 1.22
N ALA A 208 8.09 -11.46 1.58
CA ALA A 208 9.35 -11.06 2.22
C ALA A 208 9.60 -11.77 3.56
N GLY A 209 8.53 -12.10 4.30
CA GLY A 209 8.62 -12.90 5.53
C GLY A 209 8.86 -14.41 5.33
N SER A 210 8.85 -14.91 4.09
CA SER A 210 9.18 -16.31 3.77
C SER A 210 10.69 -16.50 3.61
N ARG A 211 11.15 -17.75 3.61
CA ARG A 211 12.58 -18.08 3.51
C ARG A 211 12.84 -18.82 2.20
N LEU A 212 13.97 -18.52 1.56
CA LEU A 212 14.37 -19.21 0.33
C LEU A 212 15.07 -20.56 0.61
N ALA A 213 15.62 -20.70 1.82
CA ALA A 213 16.27 -21.90 2.30
C ALA A 213 15.82 -22.17 3.74
N ASP A 214 15.94 -23.42 4.18
CA ASP A 214 15.59 -23.80 5.54
C ASP A 214 16.51 -23.06 6.55
N VAL A 215 15.90 -22.25 7.44
CA VAL A 215 16.60 -21.47 8.47
C VAL A 215 15.85 -21.52 9.81
N PRO A 216 16.54 -21.39 10.95
CA PRO A 216 15.87 -21.25 12.24
C PRO A 216 14.88 -20.08 12.24
N ALA A 217 13.65 -20.35 12.69
CA ALA A 217 12.58 -19.37 12.80
C ALA A 217 11.75 -19.63 14.06
N PRO A 218 11.13 -18.58 14.65
CA PRO A 218 10.23 -18.74 15.80
C PRO A 218 9.05 -19.68 15.53
N GLU A 219 8.56 -19.72 14.28
CA GLU A 219 7.49 -20.60 13.85
C GLU A 219 8.06 -21.68 12.91
N PRO A 220 7.94 -22.99 13.23
CA PRO A 220 8.60 -24.05 12.48
C PRO A 220 8.27 -24.08 10.98
N ARG A 221 7.04 -23.71 10.61
CA ARG A 221 6.60 -23.68 9.20
C ARG A 221 7.19 -22.51 8.41
N LYS A 222 7.53 -21.40 9.06
CA LYS A 222 8.14 -20.23 8.42
C LYS A 222 9.65 -20.36 8.24
N GLY A 223 10.27 -21.32 8.90
CA GLY A 223 11.69 -21.64 8.72
C GLY A 223 11.98 -22.52 7.50
N ARG A 224 10.97 -22.85 6.68
CA ARG A 224 11.11 -23.73 5.52
C ARG A 224 11.25 -22.94 4.21
N ALA A 225 11.97 -23.51 3.25
CA ALA A 225 11.98 -23.10 1.85
C ALA A 225 10.61 -23.32 1.17
#